data_AF-A0A4U8UGB6-F1
#
_entry.id   AF-A0A4U8UGB6-F1
#
_cell.length_a   1.000
_cell.length_b   1.000
_cell.length_c   1.000
_cell.angle_alpha   90.00
_cell.angle_beta   90.00
_cell.angle_gamma   90.00
#
_symmetry.space_group_name_H-M   'P 1'
#
loop_
_entity.id
_entity.type
_entity.pdbx_description
1 polymer ?
#
loop_
_entity_poly.entity_id
_entity_poly.type
_entity_poly.pdbx_seq_one_letter_code
_entity_poly.pdbx_strand_id
1 'polypeptide(L)'
;MIIYGVINETIKRELEKKLLREIIVKPIFSIWDLEVLESIYEELEHKKSVFVINPAFDFFDIDVFCEFVIQALKGGNNLYFAPQINPDYFIKEPFWFFVSSLDAIGNFLVESLYLKKSIKIDFRNFLHKRLRGHSISRVDIPKYLTNLSENWEGFFSKKFSKDFFLKYSDVYFPHPQNVHIAISNRCNLECVMCPYHAKEYRSLQTSNFFDKNLFMQIQDFKKIAKYCGDNKIFMQFGQLDEPFIHPRFLEFLDIAKDYGVEHINITTNGTLLNKKNAEKIVQSNINHITFSLDAIDKESYKRIRGYDYDTTVANILYLIDLLKTSKKKTTLGVCFILQGERAEEKGMQFLEYWLPLVDKVKFHQLSEFEVDENGSFVTKHQKQFREYKQRYACSIPWQVLFITPDLKVTFCCNSMSVYSTSGLCGGGGIIGDLKMQTLEEVWRGDSLMQLRRELLDNSFQHFKICEKCSLWSGGEPNIEISHIAGLRVKKTYTDSEIIYEKE
;
A
#
# COMPACT_ATOMS: atom_id res chain seq x y z
N MET A 1 -18.06 19.02 -30.53
CA MET A 1 -17.72 18.26 -29.30
C MET A 1 -17.86 19.21 -28.13
N ILE A 2 -18.41 18.76 -26.99
CA ILE A 2 -18.52 19.61 -25.81
C ILE A 2 -17.50 19.15 -24.78
N ILE A 3 -16.70 20.09 -24.29
CA ILE A 3 -15.79 19.85 -23.17
C ILE A 3 -16.23 20.72 -21.99
N TYR A 4 -16.56 20.07 -20.88
CA TYR A 4 -16.70 20.72 -19.58
C TYR A 4 -15.35 20.70 -18.88
N GLY A 5 -14.78 21.86 -18.59
CA GLY A 5 -13.47 21.96 -17.95
C GLY A 5 -12.76 23.28 -18.25
N VAL A 6 -11.54 23.41 -17.74
CA VAL A 6 -10.71 24.59 -17.97
C VAL A 6 -9.67 24.27 -19.05
N ILE A 7 -9.88 24.81 -20.25
CA ILE A 7 -8.93 24.74 -21.36
C ILE A 7 -8.71 26.17 -21.88
N ASN A 8 -7.44 26.55 -22.10
CA ASN A 8 -7.13 27.84 -22.71
C ASN A 8 -7.37 27.82 -24.24
N GLU A 9 -7.52 29.00 -24.84
CA GLU A 9 -7.82 29.14 -26.29
C GLU A 9 -6.75 28.52 -27.20
N THR A 10 -5.48 28.51 -26.77
CA THR A 10 -4.39 27.88 -27.54
C THR A 10 -4.60 26.37 -27.65
N ILE A 11 -4.82 25.69 -26.52
CA ILE A 11 -5.07 24.25 -26.46
C ILE A 11 -6.34 23.91 -27.24
N LYS A 12 -7.41 24.69 -27.08
CA LYS A 12 -8.66 24.50 -27.83
C LYS A 12 -8.42 24.49 -29.33
N ARG A 13 -7.73 25.51 -29.88
CA ARG A 13 -7.43 25.59 -31.32
C ARG A 13 -6.60 24.41 -31.82
N GLU A 14 -5.64 23.96 -31.03
CA GLU A 14 -4.83 22.80 -31.39
C GLU A 14 -5.64 21.49 -31.39
N LEU A 15 -6.54 21.32 -30.41
CA LEU A 15 -7.46 20.18 -30.36
C LEU A 15 -8.40 20.18 -31.56
N GLU A 16 -9.00 21.33 -31.91
CA GLU A 16 -9.87 21.45 -33.08
C GLU A 16 -9.13 21.07 -34.38
N LYS A 17 -7.88 21.52 -34.51
CA LYS A 17 -7.02 21.19 -35.65
C LYS A 17 -6.71 19.69 -35.73
N LYS A 18 -6.39 19.05 -34.61
CA LYS A 18 -6.02 17.61 -34.57
C LYS A 18 -7.22 16.68 -34.72
N LEU A 19 -8.34 17.02 -34.09
CA LEU A 19 -9.55 16.20 -34.08
C LEU A 19 -10.46 16.48 -35.29
N LEU A 20 -10.18 17.53 -36.07
CA LEU A 20 -10.99 17.98 -37.20
C LEU A 20 -12.46 18.18 -36.82
N ARG A 21 -12.69 18.76 -35.65
CA ARG A 21 -14.01 18.96 -35.03
C ARG A 21 -14.07 20.29 -34.31
N GLU A 22 -15.21 20.95 -34.39
CA GLU A 22 -15.51 22.13 -33.57
C GLU A 22 -15.63 21.73 -32.09
N ILE A 23 -15.02 22.54 -31.21
CA ILE A 23 -15.01 22.32 -29.76
C ILE A 23 -15.70 23.48 -29.07
N ILE A 24 -16.75 23.16 -28.31
CA ILE A 24 -17.41 24.09 -27.41
C ILE A 24 -16.88 23.79 -26.01
N VAL A 25 -16.16 24.75 -25.42
CA VAL A 25 -15.65 24.65 -24.05
C VAL A 25 -16.65 25.33 -23.12
N LYS A 26 -17.15 24.60 -22.14
CA LYS A 26 -17.97 25.12 -21.04
C LYS A 26 -17.12 25.09 -19.76
N PRO A 27 -16.67 26.24 -19.25
CA PRO A 27 -15.85 26.28 -18.05
C PRO A 27 -16.64 25.79 -16.84
N ILE A 28 -16.01 24.99 -15.99
CA ILE A 28 -16.57 24.52 -14.74
C ILE A 28 -15.55 24.71 -13.62
N PHE A 29 -16.04 25.09 -12.44
CA PHE A 29 -15.22 25.06 -11.21
C PHE A 29 -15.25 23.69 -10.58
N SER A 30 -16.35 22.95 -10.79
CA SER A 30 -16.58 21.67 -10.19
C SER A 30 -17.41 20.79 -11.10
N ILE A 31 -17.03 19.51 -11.22
CA ILE A 31 -17.87 18.49 -11.85
C ILE A 31 -19.12 18.19 -11.00
N TRP A 32 -19.22 18.75 -9.78
CA TRP A 32 -20.27 18.46 -8.80
C TRP A 32 -21.46 19.41 -8.86
N ASP A 33 -21.36 20.46 -9.64
CA ASP A 33 -22.39 21.49 -9.67
C ASP A 33 -23.64 20.99 -10.40
N LEU A 34 -24.78 21.00 -9.71
CA LEU A 34 -26.07 20.51 -10.24
C LEU A 34 -26.37 21.10 -11.63
N GLU A 35 -26.05 22.37 -11.84
CA GLU A 35 -26.19 23.06 -13.13
C GLU A 35 -25.29 22.46 -14.23
N VAL A 36 -24.04 22.10 -13.89
CA VAL A 36 -23.13 21.41 -14.82
C VAL A 36 -23.73 20.06 -15.21
N LEU A 37 -24.36 19.39 -14.27
CA LEU A 37 -24.86 18.02 -14.41
C LEU A 37 -26.17 17.96 -15.18
N GLU A 38 -27.07 18.90 -14.90
CA GLU A 38 -28.26 19.16 -15.70
C GLU A 38 -27.85 19.50 -17.15
N SER A 39 -26.83 20.35 -17.33
CA SER A 39 -26.33 20.65 -18.66
C SER A 39 -25.70 19.42 -19.34
N ILE A 40 -24.95 18.58 -18.62
CA ILE A 40 -24.43 17.32 -19.19
C ILE A 40 -25.59 16.41 -19.64
N TYR A 41 -26.65 16.29 -18.83
CA TYR A 41 -27.82 15.50 -19.17
C TYR A 41 -28.52 15.99 -20.44
N GLU A 42 -28.81 17.28 -20.54
CA GLU A 42 -29.43 17.89 -21.73
C GLU A 42 -28.59 17.61 -23.00
N GLU A 43 -27.27 17.76 -22.91
CA GLU A 43 -26.39 17.51 -24.06
C GLU A 43 -26.39 16.05 -24.49
N LEU A 44 -26.46 15.11 -23.54
CA LEU A 44 -26.57 13.69 -23.82
C LEU A 44 -27.94 13.32 -24.42
N GLU A 45 -29.03 13.95 -23.96
CA GLU A 45 -30.36 13.77 -24.54
C GLU A 45 -30.40 14.22 -26.02
N HIS A 46 -29.63 15.27 -26.34
CA HIS A 46 -29.38 15.72 -27.71
C HIS A 46 -28.31 14.91 -28.47
N LYS A 47 -27.91 13.74 -27.96
CA LYS A 47 -26.93 12.82 -28.55
C LYS A 47 -25.56 13.46 -28.81
N LYS A 48 -25.16 14.45 -28.01
CA LYS A 48 -23.82 15.05 -28.11
C LYS A 48 -22.81 14.23 -27.33
N SER A 49 -21.58 14.21 -27.82
CA SER A 49 -20.43 13.64 -27.11
C SER A 49 -19.96 14.60 -26.04
N VAL A 50 -20.06 14.18 -24.77
CA VAL A 50 -19.71 14.99 -23.60
C VAL A 50 -18.40 14.51 -23.00
N PHE A 51 -17.42 15.41 -23.00
CA PHE A 51 -16.13 15.21 -22.38
C PHE A 51 -16.02 16.11 -21.16
N VAL A 52 -15.41 15.59 -20.09
CA VAL A 52 -15.21 16.32 -18.86
C VAL A 52 -13.75 16.21 -18.46
N ILE A 53 -13.16 17.37 -18.16
CA ILE A 53 -11.82 17.52 -17.61
C ILE A 53 -11.97 17.98 -16.17
N ASN A 54 -11.36 17.27 -15.25
CA ASN A 54 -11.40 17.64 -13.85
C ASN A 54 -10.60 18.93 -13.63
N PRO A 55 -11.25 20.05 -13.23
CA PRO A 55 -10.58 21.34 -13.07
C PRO A 55 -9.61 21.36 -11.87
N ALA A 56 -9.60 20.32 -11.03
CA ALA A 56 -8.63 20.17 -9.95
C ALA A 56 -7.19 19.96 -10.45
N PHE A 57 -7.00 19.70 -11.75
CA PHE A 57 -5.69 19.43 -12.33
C PHE A 57 -5.34 20.42 -13.46
N ASP A 58 -4.16 21.03 -13.36
CA ASP A 58 -3.63 22.00 -14.33
C ASP A 58 -2.66 21.37 -15.35
N PHE A 59 -2.67 20.04 -15.47
CA PHE A 59 -1.81 19.29 -16.39
C PHE A 59 -2.59 18.80 -17.60
N PHE A 60 -2.05 19.01 -18.81
CA PHE A 60 -2.74 18.62 -20.02
C PHE A 60 -1.74 18.25 -21.11
N ASP A 61 -1.96 17.11 -21.75
CA ASP A 61 -1.20 16.64 -22.92
C ASP A 61 -2.20 16.46 -24.05
N ILE A 62 -2.02 17.26 -25.09
CA ILE A 62 -2.94 17.35 -26.23
C ILE A 62 -2.97 16.03 -27.01
N ASP A 63 -1.81 15.39 -27.20
CA ASP A 63 -1.72 14.16 -27.98
C ASP A 63 -2.45 13.03 -27.25
N VAL A 64 -2.19 12.89 -25.95
CA VAL A 64 -2.83 11.87 -25.11
C VAL A 64 -4.33 12.13 -24.98
N PHE A 65 -4.77 13.38 -24.87
CA PHE A 65 -6.20 13.70 -24.86
C PHE A 65 -6.86 13.39 -26.22
N CYS A 66 -6.17 13.61 -27.34
CA CYS A 66 -6.70 13.25 -28.65
C CYS A 66 -6.87 11.72 -28.77
N GLU A 67 -5.92 10.92 -28.28
CA GLU A 67 -6.06 9.46 -28.20
C GLU A 67 -7.26 9.04 -27.35
N PHE A 68 -7.43 9.67 -26.17
CA PHE A 68 -8.59 9.47 -25.30
C PHE A 68 -9.91 9.75 -26.03
N VAL A 69 -10.02 10.89 -26.71
CA VAL A 69 -11.20 11.27 -27.50
C VAL A 69 -11.46 10.27 -28.63
N ILE A 70 -10.43 9.84 -29.36
CA ILE A 70 -10.58 8.89 -30.46
C ILE A 70 -11.09 7.54 -29.95
N GLN A 71 -10.59 7.05 -28.81
CA GLN A 71 -11.07 5.81 -28.20
C GLN A 71 -12.51 5.96 -27.72
N ALA A 72 -12.81 7.04 -27.00
CA ALA A 72 -14.15 7.36 -26.51
C ALA A 72 -15.20 7.36 -27.64
N LEU A 73 -14.88 7.99 -28.78
CA LEU A 73 -15.80 8.07 -29.92
C LEU A 73 -15.92 6.76 -30.72
N LYS A 74 -14.96 5.83 -30.59
CA LYS A 74 -15.02 4.49 -31.19
C LYS A 74 -15.79 3.49 -30.33
N GLY A 75 -15.78 3.67 -29.01
CA GLY A 75 -16.43 2.80 -28.04
C GLY A 75 -17.94 3.04 -27.90
N GLY A 76 -18.64 2.08 -27.32
CA GLY A 76 -20.03 2.24 -26.86
C GLY A 76 -20.15 2.58 -25.37
N ASN A 77 -19.06 2.46 -24.62
CA ASN A 77 -19.03 2.55 -23.15
C ASN A 77 -18.50 3.90 -22.69
N ASN A 78 -18.84 4.30 -21.46
CA ASN A 78 -18.21 5.47 -20.84
C ASN A 78 -16.72 5.20 -20.66
N LEU A 79 -15.90 6.22 -20.84
CA LEU A 79 -14.44 6.10 -20.77
C LEU A 79 -13.91 7.05 -19.71
N TYR A 80 -12.98 6.61 -18.87
CA TYR A 80 -12.29 7.49 -17.95
C TYR A 80 -10.78 7.32 -18.07
N PHE A 81 -10.05 8.36 -17.74
CA PHE A 81 -8.61 8.33 -17.60
C PHE A 81 -8.24 8.78 -16.20
N ALA A 82 -7.47 7.94 -15.51
CA ALA A 82 -6.85 8.26 -14.23
C ALA A 82 -5.35 7.92 -14.31
N PRO A 83 -4.45 8.85 -13.96
CA PRO A 83 -3.03 8.56 -13.88
C PRO A 83 -2.77 7.40 -12.93
N GLN A 84 -2.00 6.43 -13.41
CA GLN A 84 -1.67 5.22 -12.65
C GLN A 84 -0.16 4.97 -12.62
N ILE A 85 0.35 4.60 -11.45
CA ILE A 85 1.73 4.14 -11.28
C ILE A 85 1.82 2.73 -11.87
N ASN A 86 0.85 1.89 -11.53
CA ASN A 86 0.62 0.56 -12.08
C ASN A 86 -0.89 0.25 -12.07
N PRO A 87 -1.36 -0.84 -12.69
CA PRO A 87 -2.78 -1.16 -12.78
C PRO A 87 -3.49 -1.30 -11.42
N ASP A 88 -2.73 -1.59 -10.37
CA ASP A 88 -3.25 -1.81 -9.03
C ASP A 88 -2.99 -0.59 -8.11
N TYR A 89 -2.45 0.53 -8.63
CA TYR A 89 -2.19 1.74 -7.87
C TYR A 89 -2.31 2.99 -8.74
N PHE A 90 -3.40 3.72 -8.54
CA PHE A 90 -3.79 4.87 -9.34
C PHE A 90 -4.56 5.90 -8.52
N ILE A 91 -4.67 7.11 -9.05
CA ILE A 91 -5.50 8.15 -8.43
C ILE A 91 -6.96 7.81 -8.70
N LYS A 92 -7.74 7.58 -7.64
CA LYS A 92 -9.15 7.24 -7.79
C LYS A 92 -9.92 8.32 -8.55
N GLU A 93 -9.62 9.59 -8.30
CA GLU A 93 -10.28 10.68 -9.01
C GLU A 93 -9.90 10.69 -10.51
N PRO A 94 -10.88 10.64 -11.43
CA PRO A 94 -10.63 10.68 -12.85
C PRO A 94 -10.03 12.04 -13.22
N PHE A 95 -9.06 11.99 -14.11
CA PHE A 95 -8.45 13.15 -14.72
C PHE A 95 -9.29 13.67 -15.88
N TRP A 96 -9.68 12.74 -16.76
CA TRP A 96 -10.65 12.96 -17.83
C TRP A 96 -11.72 11.88 -17.78
N PHE A 97 -12.93 12.23 -18.21
CA PHE A 97 -13.95 11.23 -18.48
C PHE A 97 -14.87 11.64 -19.63
N PHE A 98 -15.40 10.63 -20.30
CA PHE A 98 -16.31 10.73 -21.41
C PHE A 98 -17.57 9.95 -21.05
N VAL A 99 -18.72 10.59 -21.22
CA VAL A 99 -20.02 9.99 -20.93
C VAL A 99 -20.71 9.73 -22.27
N SER A 100 -20.93 8.46 -22.59
CA SER A 100 -21.72 7.98 -23.73
C SER A 100 -23.17 7.73 -23.36
N SER A 101 -23.46 7.32 -22.12
CA SER A 101 -24.80 7.10 -21.60
C SER A 101 -24.88 7.35 -20.08
N LEU A 102 -26.05 7.78 -19.62
CA LEU A 102 -26.37 7.85 -18.19
C LEU A 102 -27.28 6.69 -17.83
N ASP A 103 -26.75 5.72 -17.08
CA ASP A 103 -27.53 4.56 -16.67
C ASP A 103 -28.27 4.82 -15.34
N ALA A 104 -27.82 5.82 -14.56
CA ALA A 104 -28.24 5.99 -13.17
C ALA A 104 -28.35 7.45 -12.69
N ILE A 105 -28.85 8.39 -13.51
CA ILE A 105 -28.90 9.83 -13.17
C ILE A 105 -29.51 10.16 -11.79
N GLY A 106 -30.55 9.43 -11.38
CA GLY A 106 -31.16 9.62 -10.05
C GLY A 106 -30.19 9.30 -8.91
N ASN A 107 -29.35 8.27 -9.07
CA ASN A 107 -28.30 7.97 -8.09
C ASN A 107 -27.29 9.09 -8.03
N PHE A 108 -26.91 9.63 -9.17
CA PHE A 108 -25.95 10.69 -9.21
C PHE A 108 -26.44 11.98 -8.53
N LEU A 109 -27.71 12.39 -8.73
CA LEU A 109 -28.33 13.51 -8.02
C LEU A 109 -28.24 13.34 -6.49
N VAL A 110 -28.44 12.12 -5.99
CA VAL A 110 -28.31 11.80 -4.57
C VAL A 110 -26.87 12.05 -4.06
N GLU A 111 -25.83 11.73 -4.85
CA GLU A 111 -24.45 12.04 -4.43
C GLU A 111 -24.15 13.52 -4.46
N SER A 112 -24.58 14.25 -5.49
CA SER A 112 -24.35 15.69 -5.56
C SER A 112 -24.97 16.39 -4.34
N LEU A 113 -26.20 16.02 -3.98
CA LEU A 113 -26.86 16.50 -2.75
C LEU A 113 -26.07 16.16 -1.49
N TYR A 114 -25.48 14.96 -1.41
CA TYR A 114 -24.67 14.54 -0.26
C TYR A 114 -23.33 15.30 -0.19
N LEU A 115 -22.61 15.43 -1.31
CA LEU A 115 -21.32 16.12 -1.39
C LEU A 115 -21.47 17.62 -1.09
N LYS A 116 -22.59 18.23 -1.49
CA LYS A 116 -22.95 19.61 -1.11
C LYS A 116 -23.49 19.73 0.33
N LYS A 117 -23.50 18.63 1.09
CA LYS A 117 -24.00 18.54 2.47
C LYS A 117 -25.49 18.89 2.63
N SER A 118 -26.27 18.79 1.56
CA SER A 118 -27.72 19.04 1.56
C SER A 118 -28.53 17.89 2.15
N ILE A 119 -28.00 16.67 2.16
CA ILE A 119 -28.60 15.49 2.79
C ILE A 119 -27.58 14.74 3.66
N LYS A 120 -28.05 14.03 4.69
CA LYS A 120 -27.22 13.19 5.56
C LYS A 120 -26.89 11.83 4.90
N ILE A 121 -25.78 11.22 5.32
CA ILE A 121 -25.29 9.95 4.78
C ILE A 121 -26.33 8.80 4.86
N ASP A 122 -27.12 8.73 5.93
CA ASP A 122 -28.15 7.68 6.09
C ASP A 122 -29.27 7.81 5.05
N PHE A 123 -29.69 9.04 4.77
CA PHE A 123 -30.72 9.30 3.77
C PHE A 123 -30.18 9.09 2.35
N ARG A 124 -28.93 9.50 2.09
CA ARG A 124 -28.19 9.16 0.86
C ARG A 124 -28.15 7.64 0.64
N ASN A 125 -27.78 6.87 1.66
CA ASN A 125 -27.75 5.40 1.60
C ASN A 125 -29.13 4.80 1.31
N PHE A 126 -30.17 5.30 1.97
CA PHE A 126 -31.55 4.88 1.74
C PHE A 126 -32.00 5.12 0.29
N LEU A 127 -31.79 6.33 -0.24
CA LEU A 127 -32.20 6.69 -1.60
C LEU A 127 -31.47 5.85 -2.66
N HIS A 128 -30.16 5.66 -2.51
CA HIS A 128 -29.42 4.79 -3.42
C HIS A 128 -29.90 3.36 -3.40
N LYS A 129 -30.16 2.80 -2.21
CA LYS A 129 -30.70 1.45 -2.09
C LYS A 129 -32.03 1.32 -2.85
N ARG A 130 -32.87 2.36 -2.80
CA ARG A 130 -34.17 2.38 -3.48
C ARG A 130 -34.06 2.58 -4.99
N LEU A 131 -33.11 3.39 -5.45
CA LEU A 131 -32.91 3.70 -6.88
C LEU A 131 -32.18 2.60 -7.64
N ARG A 132 -31.16 1.98 -7.04
CA ARG A 132 -30.35 0.93 -7.68
C ARG A 132 -30.91 -0.47 -7.53
N GLY A 133 -31.58 -0.78 -6.42
CA GLY A 133 -32.04 -2.14 -6.12
C GLY A 133 -30.92 -3.15 -5.77
N HIS A 134 -29.64 -2.77 -5.92
CA HIS A 134 -28.46 -3.57 -5.54
C HIS A 134 -27.30 -2.68 -5.05
N SER A 135 -26.24 -3.31 -4.52
CA SER A 135 -25.00 -2.63 -4.11
C SER A 135 -24.04 -2.48 -5.30
N ILE A 136 -23.25 -1.40 -5.32
CA ILE A 136 -22.12 -1.26 -6.26
C ILE A 136 -20.89 -1.94 -5.67
N SER A 137 -20.21 -2.72 -6.50
CA SER A 137 -19.00 -3.48 -6.16
C SER A 137 -17.72 -2.92 -6.79
N ARG A 138 -17.79 -1.87 -7.63
CA ARG A 138 -16.58 -1.27 -8.23
C ARG A 138 -15.83 -0.41 -7.21
N VAL A 139 -14.67 -0.91 -6.80
CA VAL A 139 -13.77 -0.28 -5.82
C VAL A 139 -12.84 0.75 -6.47
N ASP A 140 -12.65 0.63 -7.78
CA ASP A 140 -11.57 1.30 -8.50
C ASP A 140 -11.99 2.70 -8.98
N ILE A 141 -13.27 2.88 -9.29
CA ILE A 141 -13.81 4.15 -9.74
C ILE A 141 -14.55 4.78 -8.55
N PRO A 142 -14.37 6.09 -8.29
CA PRO A 142 -15.05 6.74 -7.20
C PRO A 142 -16.55 6.53 -7.26
N LYS A 143 -17.15 6.35 -6.08
CA LYS A 143 -18.56 5.97 -5.94
C LYS A 143 -19.52 6.93 -6.68
N TYR A 144 -19.12 8.18 -6.83
CA TYR A 144 -19.91 9.18 -7.53
C TYR A 144 -19.95 9.00 -9.05
N LEU A 145 -18.85 8.60 -9.70
CA LEU A 145 -18.86 8.33 -11.14
C LEU A 145 -19.56 7.00 -11.43
N THR A 146 -19.37 6.02 -10.55
CA THR A 146 -20.11 4.75 -10.65
C THR A 146 -21.62 4.94 -10.47
N ASN A 147 -22.05 6.10 -9.95
CA ASN A 147 -23.46 6.48 -9.90
C ASN A 147 -23.94 7.20 -11.16
N LEU A 148 -23.05 7.70 -12.03
CA LEU A 148 -23.42 8.19 -13.37
C LEU A 148 -23.70 7.02 -14.31
N SER A 149 -22.82 6.02 -14.26
CA SER A 149 -22.94 4.77 -15.00
C SER A 149 -22.18 3.67 -14.27
N GLU A 150 -22.65 2.43 -14.41
CA GLU A 150 -21.94 1.24 -13.93
C GLU A 150 -20.95 0.71 -14.98
N ASN A 151 -21.14 1.11 -16.24
CA ASN A 151 -20.35 0.70 -17.39
C ASN A 151 -19.27 1.75 -17.69
N TRP A 152 -18.04 1.40 -17.37
CA TRP A 152 -16.86 2.25 -17.57
C TRP A 152 -15.70 1.42 -18.10
N GLU A 153 -15.00 1.97 -19.07
CA GLU A 153 -13.71 1.49 -19.54
C GLU A 153 -12.60 2.45 -19.11
N GLY A 154 -11.44 1.89 -18.77
CA GLY A 154 -10.25 2.68 -18.45
C GLY A 154 -9.43 2.97 -19.70
N PHE A 155 -9.04 4.22 -19.88
CA PHE A 155 -7.99 4.65 -20.78
C PHE A 155 -6.65 4.66 -20.03
N PHE A 156 -5.56 4.29 -20.71
CA PHE A 156 -4.23 4.32 -20.11
C PHE A 156 -3.20 4.97 -21.04
N SER A 157 -2.42 5.89 -20.48
CA SER A 157 -1.22 6.44 -21.11
C SER A 157 -0.04 6.37 -20.14
N LYS A 158 0.95 5.56 -20.49
CA LYS A 158 2.18 5.39 -19.69
C LYS A 158 2.98 6.71 -19.62
N LYS A 159 3.15 7.39 -20.76
CA LYS A 159 3.91 8.63 -20.85
C LYS A 159 3.28 9.73 -19.99
N PHE A 160 1.97 9.96 -20.15
CA PHE A 160 1.26 10.96 -19.37
C PHE A 160 1.33 10.68 -17.88
N SER A 161 1.04 9.43 -17.47
CA SER A 161 1.04 9.04 -16.06
C SER A 161 2.41 9.28 -15.43
N LYS A 162 3.49 8.94 -16.15
CA LYS A 162 4.85 9.21 -15.70
C LYS A 162 5.10 10.70 -15.48
N ASP A 163 4.88 11.53 -16.50
CA ASP A 163 5.18 12.96 -16.43
C ASP A 163 4.35 13.64 -15.35
N PHE A 164 3.10 13.21 -15.20
CA PHE A 164 2.20 13.64 -14.15
C PHE A 164 2.75 13.31 -12.74
N PHE A 165 3.08 12.05 -12.44
CA PHE A 165 3.55 11.68 -11.09
C PHE A 165 4.90 12.31 -10.75
N LEU A 166 5.77 12.50 -11.73
CA LEU A 166 7.03 13.21 -11.52
C LEU A 166 6.82 14.71 -11.26
N LYS A 167 5.86 15.35 -11.93
CA LYS A 167 5.55 16.77 -11.74
C LYS A 167 4.83 17.05 -10.41
N TYR A 168 3.91 16.18 -10.01
CA TYR A 168 3.05 16.41 -8.83
C TYR A 168 3.39 15.49 -7.64
N SER A 169 4.58 14.90 -7.61
CA SER A 169 5.00 13.98 -6.55
C SER A 169 4.77 14.56 -5.16
N ASP A 170 5.16 15.82 -4.91
CA ASP A 170 5.04 16.45 -3.59
C ASP A 170 3.59 16.79 -3.20
N VAL A 171 2.67 16.86 -4.18
CA VAL A 171 1.25 17.14 -3.93
C VAL A 171 0.51 15.85 -3.56
N TYR A 172 0.75 14.77 -4.31
CA TYR A 172 0.09 13.48 -4.06
C TYR A 172 0.74 12.67 -2.96
N PHE A 173 2.05 12.86 -2.79
CA PHE A 173 2.87 12.14 -1.82
C PHE A 173 3.71 13.15 -1.02
N PRO A 174 3.08 14.05 -0.24
CA PRO A 174 3.80 15.10 0.49
C PRO A 174 4.77 14.55 1.55
N HIS A 175 4.48 13.36 2.06
CA HIS A 175 5.25 12.57 3.01
C HIS A 175 4.92 11.08 2.81
N PRO A 176 5.71 10.13 3.35
CA PRO A 176 5.32 8.72 3.29
C PRO A 176 4.05 8.48 4.10
N GLN A 177 3.30 7.46 3.72
CA GLN A 177 2.14 6.97 4.48
C GLN A 177 2.59 6.10 5.65
N ASN A 178 3.68 5.34 5.47
CA ASN A 178 4.23 4.45 6.48
C ASN A 178 5.74 4.62 6.61
N VAL A 179 6.25 4.49 7.82
CA VAL A 179 7.68 4.38 8.11
C VAL A 179 7.93 3.09 8.90
N HIS A 180 8.70 2.19 8.29
CA HIS A 180 9.15 0.95 8.90
C HIS A 180 10.47 1.19 9.61
N ILE A 181 10.58 0.77 10.88
CA ILE A 181 11.70 1.12 11.73
C ILE A 181 12.24 -0.16 12.38
N ALA A 182 13.47 -0.50 12.00
CA ALA A 182 14.27 -1.44 12.74
C ALA A 182 15.01 -0.67 13.85
N ILE A 183 14.69 -0.97 15.10
CA ILE A 183 15.27 -0.27 16.26
C ILE A 183 16.52 -0.97 16.78
N SER A 184 16.75 -2.20 16.36
CA SER A 184 17.98 -2.95 16.56
C SER A 184 18.28 -3.80 15.32
N ASN A 185 19.43 -4.46 15.31
CA ASN A 185 19.77 -5.49 14.31
C ASN A 185 19.73 -6.90 14.89
N ARG A 186 19.06 -7.08 16.03
CA ARG A 186 19.09 -8.31 16.82
C ARG A 186 17.73 -8.99 16.87
N CYS A 187 17.78 -10.31 16.90
CA CYS A 187 16.63 -11.17 17.15
C CYS A 187 17.07 -12.25 18.11
N ASN A 188 16.16 -12.70 18.98
CA ASN A 188 16.43 -13.80 19.91
C ASN A 188 16.24 -15.18 19.26
N LEU A 189 15.86 -15.24 17.99
CA LEU A 189 15.65 -16.46 17.21
C LEU A 189 16.57 -16.51 15.98
N GLU A 190 16.82 -17.72 15.47
CA GLU A 190 17.58 -18.00 14.25
C GLU A 190 16.72 -18.85 13.30
N CYS A 191 15.55 -18.33 12.94
CA CYS A 191 14.56 -19.08 12.15
C CYS A 191 15.17 -19.53 10.82
N VAL A 192 14.88 -20.75 10.36
CA VAL A 192 15.55 -21.35 9.18
C VAL A 192 15.39 -20.56 7.89
N MET A 193 14.27 -19.86 7.72
CA MET A 193 13.96 -19.02 6.56
C MET A 193 14.36 -17.54 6.72
N CYS A 194 14.96 -17.16 7.85
CA CYS A 194 15.27 -15.75 8.12
C CYS A 194 16.52 -15.30 7.33
N PRO A 195 16.43 -14.28 6.45
CA PRO A 195 17.59 -13.83 5.67
C PRO A 195 18.73 -13.26 6.53
N TYR A 196 18.41 -12.82 7.75
CA TYR A 196 19.33 -12.10 8.63
C TYR A 196 20.03 -13.01 9.63
N HIS A 197 19.31 -13.94 10.25
CA HIS A 197 19.80 -14.70 11.40
C HIS A 197 19.87 -16.21 11.18
N ALA A 198 19.34 -16.74 10.07
CA ALA A 198 19.47 -18.17 9.76
C ALA A 198 20.94 -18.54 9.53
N LYS A 199 21.35 -19.70 10.05
CA LYS A 199 22.73 -20.20 9.88
C LYS A 199 23.12 -20.38 8.41
N GLU A 200 22.18 -20.86 7.60
CA GLU A 200 22.37 -21.11 6.16
C GLU A 200 22.64 -19.81 5.38
N TYR A 201 21.95 -18.73 5.71
CA TYR A 201 22.09 -17.46 4.99
C TYR A 201 23.21 -16.57 5.53
N ARG A 202 23.66 -16.76 6.78
CA ARG A 202 24.79 -16.00 7.34
C ARG A 202 26.07 -16.11 6.52
N SER A 203 26.37 -17.27 5.95
CA SER A 203 27.55 -17.44 5.09
C SER A 203 27.44 -16.71 3.74
N LEU A 204 26.24 -16.29 3.35
CA LEU A 204 26.00 -15.51 2.13
C LEU A 204 26.10 -14.00 2.37
N GLN A 205 26.15 -13.57 3.63
CA GLN A 205 26.23 -12.16 3.99
C GLN A 205 27.67 -11.65 3.82
N THR A 206 27.83 -10.51 3.18
CA THR A 206 29.12 -9.85 2.94
C THR A 206 29.27 -8.52 3.69
N SER A 207 28.17 -8.04 4.30
CA SER A 207 28.15 -6.85 5.16
C SER A 207 28.60 -7.16 6.58
N ASN A 208 29.20 -6.17 7.25
CA ASN A 208 29.52 -6.21 8.68
C ASN A 208 28.36 -5.70 9.57
N PHE A 209 27.18 -5.44 9.00
CA PHE A 209 26.05 -4.85 9.70
C PHE A 209 25.61 -5.66 10.92
N PHE A 210 25.72 -6.99 10.88
CA PHE A 210 25.34 -7.88 11.98
C PHE A 210 26.50 -8.24 12.93
N ASP A 211 27.73 -7.79 12.65
CA ASP A 211 28.92 -8.08 13.48
C ASP A 211 28.84 -7.37 14.85
N LYS A 212 28.20 -6.19 14.88
CA LYS A 212 28.04 -5.37 16.09
C LYS A 212 26.59 -5.30 16.52
N ASN A 213 26.37 -5.12 17.82
CA ASN A 213 25.05 -4.81 18.35
C ASN A 213 24.70 -3.37 17.99
N LEU A 214 23.67 -3.16 17.20
CA LEU A 214 23.12 -1.84 16.90
C LEU A 214 21.81 -1.68 17.65
N PHE A 215 21.68 -0.57 18.39
CA PHE A 215 20.48 -0.18 19.11
C PHE A 215 20.27 1.32 18.87
N MET A 216 19.12 1.67 18.31
CA MET A 216 18.75 3.04 18.03
C MET A 216 18.69 3.85 19.33
N GLN A 217 19.24 5.07 19.32
CA GLN A 217 19.20 5.92 20.49
C GLN A 217 17.87 6.68 20.57
N ILE A 218 17.44 7.01 21.79
CA ILE A 218 16.21 7.78 22.02
C ILE A 218 16.23 9.12 21.29
N GLN A 219 17.35 9.84 21.28
CA GLN A 219 17.40 11.13 20.59
C GLN A 219 17.13 11.01 19.08
N ASP A 220 17.54 9.90 18.46
CA ASP A 220 17.33 9.67 17.03
C ASP A 220 15.89 9.26 16.78
N PHE A 221 15.36 8.37 17.62
CA PHE A 221 13.95 7.98 17.57
C PHE A 221 13.00 9.17 17.77
N LYS A 222 13.30 10.11 18.68
CA LYS A 222 12.48 11.32 18.89
C LYS A 222 12.32 12.15 17.61
N LYS A 223 13.36 12.27 16.79
CA LYS A 223 13.29 12.98 15.50
C LYS A 223 12.33 12.26 14.53
N ILE A 224 12.43 10.94 14.46
CA ILE A 224 11.56 10.11 13.61
C ILE A 224 10.10 10.18 14.08
N ALA A 225 9.87 9.99 15.38
CA ALA A 225 8.55 10.04 15.99
C ALA A 225 7.88 11.41 15.82
N LYS A 226 8.62 12.50 16.01
CA LYS A 226 8.12 13.86 15.77
C LYS A 226 7.66 14.05 14.33
N TYR A 227 8.50 13.69 13.36
CA TYR A 227 8.14 13.80 11.94
C TYR A 227 6.90 12.96 11.59
N CYS A 228 6.80 11.75 12.15
CA CYS A 228 5.64 10.89 11.94
C CYS A 228 4.37 11.48 12.57
N GLY A 229 4.45 12.01 13.78
CA GLY A 229 3.33 12.62 14.48
C GLY A 229 2.81 13.88 13.78
N ASP A 230 3.71 14.80 13.41
CA ASP A 230 3.36 16.05 12.71
C ASP A 230 2.63 15.80 11.38
N ASN A 231 2.94 14.68 10.71
CA ASN A 231 2.41 14.33 9.39
C ASN A 231 1.43 13.14 9.41
N LYS A 232 1.01 12.67 10.59
CA LYS A 232 0.08 11.52 10.75
C LYS A 232 0.53 10.24 10.03
N ILE A 233 1.83 9.98 10.05
CA ILE A 233 2.47 8.84 9.38
C ILE A 233 2.37 7.61 10.28
N PHE A 234 2.08 6.47 9.69
CA PHE A 234 1.98 5.20 10.41
C PHE A 234 3.38 4.67 10.70
N MET A 235 3.60 4.15 11.92
CA MET A 235 4.86 3.52 12.30
C MET A 235 4.71 2.01 12.34
N GLN A 236 5.66 1.29 11.73
CA GLN A 236 5.74 -0.17 11.79
C GLN A 236 7.08 -0.58 12.41
N PHE A 237 7.04 -1.42 13.44
CA PHE A 237 8.22 -2.04 14.05
C PHE A 237 8.34 -3.53 13.72
N GLY A 238 9.57 -4.04 13.75
CA GLY A 238 9.92 -5.42 13.43
C GLY A 238 10.28 -5.59 11.96
N GLN A 239 10.46 -6.86 11.53
CA GLN A 239 10.94 -7.33 10.22
C GLN A 239 12.44 -7.64 10.17
N LEU A 240 13.31 -6.65 10.43
CA LEU A 240 14.76 -6.87 10.50
C LEU A 240 15.19 -7.37 11.89
N ASP A 241 14.47 -6.94 12.93
CA ASP A 241 14.73 -7.28 14.32
C ASP A 241 13.50 -7.82 15.05
N GLU A 242 13.73 -8.28 16.29
CA GLU A 242 12.67 -8.51 17.27
C GLU A 242 12.55 -7.26 18.15
N PRO A 243 11.47 -6.45 18.05
CA PRO A 243 11.37 -5.19 18.78
C PRO A 243 11.57 -5.33 20.30
N PHE A 244 11.08 -6.41 20.90
CA PHE A 244 11.18 -6.63 22.36
C PHE A 244 12.60 -6.92 22.85
N ILE A 245 13.58 -7.11 21.95
CA ILE A 245 14.98 -7.21 22.34
C ILE A 245 15.59 -5.85 22.71
N HIS A 246 15.02 -4.76 22.19
CA HIS A 246 15.53 -3.43 22.48
C HIS A 246 15.15 -3.04 23.91
N PRO A 247 16.11 -2.72 24.79
CA PRO A 247 15.85 -2.51 26.22
C PRO A 247 14.90 -1.33 26.52
N ARG A 248 14.79 -0.41 25.56
CA ARG A 248 13.94 0.79 25.64
C ARG A 248 12.75 0.77 24.68
N PHE A 249 12.37 -0.39 24.12
CA PHE A 249 11.27 -0.45 23.15
C PHE A 249 9.96 0.17 23.67
N LEU A 250 9.62 -0.14 24.92
CA LEU A 250 8.39 0.39 25.53
C LEU A 250 8.43 1.92 25.67
N GLU A 251 9.60 2.50 25.90
CA GLU A 251 9.79 3.96 25.93
C GLU A 251 9.65 4.59 24.54
N PHE A 252 10.02 3.87 23.46
CA PHE A 252 9.73 4.33 22.10
C PHE A 252 8.22 4.43 21.82
N LEU A 253 7.42 3.50 22.37
CA LEU A 253 5.96 3.58 22.25
C LEU A 253 5.41 4.81 22.98
N ASP A 254 5.90 5.09 24.19
CA ASP A 254 5.52 6.28 24.96
C ASP A 254 5.91 7.56 24.21
N ILE A 255 7.12 7.63 23.67
CA ILE A 255 7.60 8.78 22.87
C ILE A 255 6.75 8.98 21.61
N ALA A 256 6.44 7.91 20.88
CA ALA A 256 5.62 8.01 19.67
C ALA A 256 4.23 8.55 20.00
N LYS A 257 3.63 8.08 21.09
CA LYS A 257 2.36 8.60 21.62
C LYS A 257 2.46 10.08 21.98
N ASP A 258 3.51 10.49 22.69
CA ASP A 258 3.71 11.87 23.13
C ASP A 258 3.90 12.84 21.96
N TYR A 259 4.47 12.38 20.84
CA TYR A 259 4.57 13.14 19.60
C TYR A 259 3.30 13.10 18.73
N GLY A 260 2.23 12.42 19.17
CA GLY A 260 0.95 12.39 18.45
C GLY A 260 0.87 11.34 17.34
N VAL A 261 1.71 10.29 17.37
CA VAL A 261 1.58 9.17 16.43
C VAL A 261 0.32 8.37 16.77
N GLU A 262 -0.66 8.40 15.88
CA GLU A 262 -1.97 7.75 16.09
C GLU A 262 -1.98 6.25 15.75
N HIS A 263 -1.06 5.83 14.86
CA HIS A 263 -1.06 4.49 14.27
C HIS A 263 0.31 3.80 14.38
N ILE A 264 0.40 2.82 15.28
CA ILE A 264 1.57 1.98 15.50
C ILE A 264 1.23 0.51 15.29
N ASN A 265 2.01 -0.12 14.43
CA ASN A 265 1.95 -1.54 14.12
C ASN A 265 3.24 -2.22 14.57
N ILE A 266 3.13 -3.46 15.06
CA ILE A 266 4.29 -4.26 15.44
C ILE A 266 4.19 -5.66 14.84
N THR A 267 5.33 -6.17 14.37
CA THR A 267 5.50 -7.59 14.03
C THR A 267 6.51 -8.18 15.01
N THR A 268 6.13 -9.26 15.69
CA THR A 268 6.95 -9.89 16.73
C THR A 268 6.85 -11.42 16.65
N ASN A 269 7.90 -12.11 17.06
CA ASN A 269 7.89 -13.56 17.23
C ASN A 269 7.12 -14.03 18.48
N GLY A 270 6.71 -13.11 19.37
CA GLY A 270 5.88 -13.39 20.54
C GLY A 270 6.59 -14.08 21.71
N THR A 271 7.83 -14.53 21.54
CA THR A 271 8.56 -15.30 22.57
C THR A 271 8.92 -14.46 23.80
N LEU A 272 9.10 -13.14 23.62
CA LEU A 272 9.45 -12.19 24.69
C LEU A 272 8.22 -11.48 25.30
N LEU A 273 7.01 -11.90 24.95
CA LEU A 273 5.76 -11.37 25.52
C LEU A 273 5.45 -11.96 26.91
N ASN A 274 6.34 -11.70 27.86
CA ASN A 274 6.04 -11.97 29.26
C ASN A 274 4.91 -11.07 29.77
N LYS A 275 4.37 -11.37 30.96
CA LYS A 275 3.25 -10.62 31.56
C LYS A 275 3.48 -9.10 31.61
N LYS A 276 4.68 -8.68 32.01
CA LYS A 276 5.06 -7.26 32.09
C LYS A 276 4.99 -6.56 30.72
N ASN A 277 5.50 -7.22 29.67
CA ASN A 277 5.46 -6.68 28.32
C ASN A 277 4.03 -6.64 27.78
N ALA A 278 3.23 -7.69 28.01
CA ALA A 278 1.83 -7.74 27.62
C ALA A 278 1.00 -6.62 28.27
N GLU A 279 1.18 -6.37 29.57
CA GLU A 279 0.51 -5.27 30.28
C GLU A 279 0.87 -3.89 29.70
N LYS A 280 2.15 -3.67 29.39
CA LYS A 280 2.60 -2.44 28.74
C LYS A 280 2.02 -2.27 27.33
N ILE A 281 1.92 -3.35 26.55
CA ILE A 281 1.26 -3.32 25.25
C ILE A 281 -0.20 -2.90 25.38
N VAL A 282 -0.90 -3.34 26.43
CA VAL A 282 -2.27 -2.90 26.68
C VAL A 282 -2.32 -1.41 27.04
N GLN A 283 -1.30 -0.86 27.70
CA GLN A 283 -1.25 0.57 28.05
C GLN A 283 -0.77 1.49 26.91
N SER A 284 -0.10 0.96 25.88
CA SER A 284 0.45 1.74 24.77
C SER A 284 -0.61 2.23 23.77
N ASN A 285 -0.21 2.87 22.68
CA ASN A 285 -1.06 3.20 21.54
C ASN A 285 -0.90 2.21 20.36
N ILE A 286 -0.46 0.97 20.60
CA ILE A 286 -0.37 -0.03 19.52
C ILE A 286 -1.76 -0.37 18.96
N ASN A 287 -1.92 -0.20 17.65
CA ASN A 287 -3.16 -0.45 16.91
C ASN A 287 -3.16 -1.84 16.29
N HIS A 288 -2.01 -2.35 15.85
CA HIS A 288 -1.92 -3.67 15.21
C HIS A 288 -0.72 -4.47 15.70
N ILE A 289 -0.95 -5.77 15.94
CA ILE A 289 0.11 -6.73 16.29
C ILE A 289 -0.01 -7.92 15.36
N THR A 290 1.06 -8.24 14.65
CA THR A 290 1.18 -9.50 13.90
C THR A 290 2.20 -10.42 14.57
N PHE A 291 1.78 -11.65 14.88
CA PHE A 291 2.64 -12.71 15.44
C PHE A 291 3.19 -13.62 14.36
N SER A 292 4.51 -13.74 14.30
CA SER A 292 5.22 -14.67 13.43
C SER A 292 5.27 -16.07 14.04
N LEU A 293 4.48 -17.03 13.52
CA LEU A 293 4.36 -18.39 14.07
C LEU A 293 4.84 -19.51 13.13
N ASP A 294 4.33 -19.57 11.90
CA ASP A 294 4.62 -20.59 10.86
C ASP A 294 4.54 -22.06 11.27
N ALA A 295 3.79 -22.38 12.32
CA ALA A 295 3.52 -23.75 12.71
C ALA A 295 2.20 -23.85 13.46
N ILE A 296 1.58 -25.03 13.38
CA ILE A 296 0.43 -25.44 14.17
C ILE A 296 0.78 -26.55 15.19
N ASP A 297 2.02 -27.07 15.11
CA ASP A 297 2.52 -28.17 15.93
C ASP A 297 3.93 -27.89 16.48
N LYS A 298 4.24 -28.51 17.62
CA LYS A 298 5.49 -28.29 18.37
C LYS A 298 6.74 -28.65 17.57
N GLU A 299 6.69 -29.76 16.85
CA GLU A 299 7.83 -30.27 16.10
C GLU A 299 8.21 -29.33 14.96
N SER A 300 7.20 -28.85 14.21
CA SER A 300 7.40 -27.90 13.12
C SER A 300 7.87 -26.55 13.63
N TYR A 301 7.29 -26.05 14.73
CA TYR A 301 7.73 -24.79 15.32
C TYR A 301 9.18 -24.88 15.82
N LYS A 302 9.54 -25.97 16.50
CA LYS A 302 10.92 -26.18 16.98
C LYS A 302 11.90 -26.28 15.83
N ARG A 303 11.55 -26.99 14.74
CA ARG A 303 12.37 -27.10 13.54
C ARG A 303 12.53 -25.76 12.82
N ILE A 304 11.45 -24.99 12.68
CA ILE A 304 11.42 -23.75 11.89
C ILE A 304 11.98 -22.55 12.67
N ARG A 305 11.45 -22.31 13.86
CA ARG A 305 11.72 -21.11 14.68
C ARG A 305 12.78 -21.37 15.76
N GLY A 306 13.10 -22.63 16.06
CA GLY A 306 14.11 -23.00 17.07
C GLY A 306 13.61 -22.89 18.52
N TYR A 307 12.35 -22.53 18.76
CA TYR A 307 11.80 -22.18 20.07
C TYR A 307 10.69 -23.14 20.54
N ASP A 308 10.21 -22.95 21.77
CA ASP A 308 9.10 -23.73 22.33
C ASP A 308 7.74 -23.19 21.90
N TYR A 309 6.92 -24.04 21.28
CA TYR A 309 5.63 -23.64 20.72
C TYR A 309 4.62 -23.27 21.80
N ASP A 310 4.49 -24.10 22.83
CA ASP A 310 3.49 -23.93 23.87
C ASP A 310 3.70 -22.62 24.64
N THR A 311 4.96 -22.29 24.94
CA THR A 311 5.33 -21.02 25.58
C THR A 311 4.91 -19.83 24.72
N THR A 312 5.22 -19.84 23.42
CA THR A 312 4.83 -18.74 22.52
C THR A 312 3.31 -18.60 22.42
N VAL A 313 2.60 -19.72 22.23
CA VAL A 313 1.13 -19.71 22.15
C VAL A 313 0.52 -19.23 23.46
N ALA A 314 1.01 -19.68 24.61
CA ALA A 314 0.55 -19.23 25.91
C ALA A 314 0.73 -17.71 26.10
N ASN A 315 1.87 -17.16 25.68
CA ASN A 315 2.11 -15.71 25.73
C ASN A 315 1.11 -14.93 24.85
N ILE A 316 0.83 -15.42 23.65
CA ILE A 316 -0.12 -14.79 22.72
C ILE A 316 -1.55 -14.87 23.28
N LEU A 317 -1.97 -16.04 23.77
CA LEU A 317 -3.30 -16.24 24.37
C LEU A 317 -3.49 -15.36 25.62
N TYR A 318 -2.45 -15.18 26.43
CA TYR A 318 -2.48 -14.27 27.57
C TYR A 318 -2.72 -12.82 27.15
N LEU A 319 -2.03 -12.34 26.10
CA LEU A 319 -2.25 -10.99 25.58
C LEU A 319 -3.65 -10.84 24.95
N ILE A 320 -4.15 -11.85 24.25
CA ILE A 320 -5.52 -11.86 23.70
C ILE A 320 -6.54 -11.66 24.84
N ASP A 321 -6.39 -12.40 25.93
CA ASP A 321 -7.27 -12.27 27.10
C ASP A 321 -7.19 -10.88 27.75
N LEU A 322 -5.97 -10.34 27.89
CA LEU A 322 -5.75 -9.02 28.46
C LEU A 322 -6.34 -7.89 27.59
N LEU A 323 -6.28 -8.01 26.26
CA LEU A 323 -6.89 -7.06 25.35
C LEU A 323 -8.43 -7.11 25.39
N LYS A 324 -9.01 -8.32 25.49
CA LYS A 324 -10.45 -8.51 25.66
C LYS A 324 -10.97 -7.87 26.95
N THR A 325 -10.27 -8.10 28.07
CA THR A 325 -10.66 -7.57 29.39
C THR A 325 -10.49 -6.06 29.51
N SER A 326 -9.41 -5.50 28.93
CA SER A 326 -9.15 -4.05 28.92
C SER A 326 -10.04 -3.25 27.96
N LYS A 327 -10.81 -3.91 27.09
CA LYS A 327 -11.62 -3.30 26.00
C LYS A 327 -10.81 -2.41 25.06
N LYS A 328 -9.49 -2.61 25.00
CA LYS A 328 -8.63 -1.89 24.08
C LYS A 328 -8.85 -2.43 22.66
N LYS A 329 -9.04 -1.52 21.72
CA LYS A 329 -9.11 -1.86 20.30
C LYS A 329 -7.69 -1.96 19.72
N THR A 330 -7.14 -3.17 19.74
CA THR A 330 -5.91 -3.52 19.04
C THR A 330 -6.22 -4.71 18.13
N THR A 331 -5.97 -4.55 16.83
CA THR A 331 -6.16 -5.60 15.84
C THR A 331 -5.02 -6.61 15.94
N LEU A 332 -5.37 -7.88 16.11
CA LEU A 332 -4.41 -8.97 16.22
C LEU A 332 -4.36 -9.77 14.93
N GLY A 333 -3.17 -10.16 14.52
CA GLY A 333 -2.96 -11.10 13.44
C GLY A 333 -1.91 -12.13 13.76
N VAL A 334 -1.98 -13.27 13.08
CA VAL A 334 -0.92 -14.27 13.07
C VAL A 334 -0.46 -14.50 11.64
N CYS A 335 0.80 -14.87 11.48
CA CYS A 335 1.46 -15.02 10.20
C CYS A 335 2.10 -16.41 10.07
N PHE A 336 1.97 -16.97 8.87
CA PHE A 336 2.46 -18.29 8.50
C PHE A 336 3.15 -18.26 7.11
N ILE A 337 4.43 -18.57 7.06
CA ILE A 337 5.16 -18.80 5.82
C ILE A 337 4.90 -20.23 5.35
N LEU A 338 4.36 -20.38 4.13
CA LEU A 338 4.12 -21.68 3.51
C LEU A 338 5.46 -22.34 3.15
N GLN A 339 5.91 -23.29 3.98
CA GLN A 339 7.18 -23.98 3.81
C GLN A 339 7.16 -25.43 4.33
N GLY A 340 7.97 -26.29 3.70
CA GLY A 340 8.12 -27.69 4.06
C GLY A 340 6.98 -28.60 3.57
N GLU A 341 7.01 -29.85 4.01
CA GLU A 341 6.03 -30.87 3.62
C GLU A 341 4.62 -30.53 4.16
N ARG A 342 3.60 -30.76 3.31
CA ARG A 342 2.18 -30.54 3.64
C ARG A 342 1.89 -29.11 4.12
N ALA A 343 2.66 -28.12 3.62
CA ALA A 343 2.53 -26.72 4.02
C ALA A 343 1.11 -26.16 3.81
N GLU A 344 0.43 -26.53 2.73
CA GLU A 344 -0.94 -26.09 2.45
C GLU A 344 -1.95 -26.66 3.45
N GLU A 345 -1.85 -27.96 3.76
CA GLU A 345 -2.72 -28.61 4.75
C GLU A 345 -2.50 -28.03 6.15
N LYS A 346 -1.24 -27.88 6.56
CA LYS A 346 -0.90 -27.25 7.85
C LYS A 346 -1.32 -25.78 7.90
N GLY A 347 -1.22 -25.08 6.78
CA GLY A 347 -1.70 -23.70 6.65
C GLY A 347 -3.21 -23.62 6.86
N MET A 348 -3.98 -24.57 6.31
CA MET A 348 -5.43 -24.64 6.55
C MET A 348 -5.78 -24.94 8.01
N GLN A 349 -5.09 -25.90 8.64
CA GLN A 349 -5.26 -26.17 10.07
C GLN A 349 -4.92 -24.94 10.93
N PHE A 350 -3.87 -24.22 10.56
CA PHE A 350 -3.48 -22.97 11.21
C PHE A 350 -4.54 -21.89 11.06
N LEU A 351 -5.11 -21.73 9.86
CA LEU A 351 -6.21 -20.80 9.60
C LEU A 351 -7.43 -21.12 10.47
N GLU A 352 -7.87 -22.37 10.47
CA GLU A 352 -9.06 -22.80 11.23
C GLU A 352 -8.89 -22.61 12.74
N TYR A 353 -7.69 -22.85 13.27
CA TYR A 353 -7.40 -22.66 14.69
C TYR A 353 -7.32 -21.19 15.10
N TRP A 354 -6.58 -20.37 14.34
CA TRP A 354 -6.27 -19.00 14.76
C TRP A 354 -7.34 -17.97 14.38
N LEU A 355 -8.04 -18.15 13.25
CA LEU A 355 -8.99 -17.15 12.76
C LEU A 355 -10.11 -16.83 13.78
N PRO A 356 -10.68 -17.78 14.54
CA PRO A 356 -11.62 -17.45 15.60
C PRO A 356 -11.02 -16.59 16.71
N LEU A 357 -9.71 -16.71 16.97
CA LEU A 357 -9.01 -16.09 18.10
C LEU A 357 -8.45 -14.70 17.79
N VAL A 358 -8.10 -14.42 16.53
CA VAL A 358 -7.46 -13.15 16.10
C VAL A 358 -8.19 -12.53 14.91
N ASP A 359 -7.96 -11.25 14.63
CA ASP A 359 -8.67 -10.53 13.57
C ASP A 359 -8.19 -10.89 12.16
N LYS A 360 -6.90 -11.25 12.01
CA LYS A 360 -6.28 -11.56 10.71
C LYS A 360 -5.39 -12.80 10.75
N VAL A 361 -5.46 -13.63 9.72
CA VAL A 361 -4.47 -14.70 9.47
C VAL A 361 -3.79 -14.43 8.15
N LYS A 362 -2.47 -14.30 8.17
CA LYS A 362 -1.63 -13.97 7.02
C LYS A 362 -0.80 -15.16 6.59
N PHE A 363 -0.73 -15.39 5.28
CA PHE A 363 0.12 -16.38 4.66
C PHE A 363 1.10 -15.71 3.72
N HIS A 364 2.38 -16.04 3.83
CA HIS A 364 3.39 -15.64 2.86
C HIS A 364 3.96 -16.85 2.13
N GLN A 365 4.41 -16.63 0.89
CA GLN A 365 5.24 -17.60 0.19
C GLN A 365 6.65 -17.62 0.78
N LEU A 366 7.25 -18.81 0.83
CA LEU A 366 8.66 -18.93 1.19
C LEU A 366 9.51 -18.15 0.18
N SER A 367 10.37 -17.31 0.74
CA SER A 367 11.42 -16.63 0.00
C SER A 367 12.73 -17.36 0.26
N GLU A 368 13.43 -17.69 -0.81
CA GLU A 368 14.80 -18.15 -0.79
C GLU A 368 15.73 -16.97 -1.05
N PHE A 369 16.96 -17.10 -0.57
CA PHE A 369 17.96 -16.06 -0.73
C PHE A 369 19.22 -16.65 -1.33
N GLU A 370 19.73 -15.96 -2.35
CA GLU A 370 20.97 -16.31 -3.04
C GLU A 370 21.84 -15.07 -3.21
N VAL A 371 23.07 -15.26 -3.68
CA VAL A 371 23.99 -14.16 -3.99
C VAL A 371 24.07 -14.06 -5.51
N ASP A 372 23.80 -12.88 -6.06
CA ASP A 372 23.88 -12.64 -7.49
C ASP A 372 25.34 -12.53 -7.98
N GLU A 373 25.50 -12.41 -9.30
CA GLU A 373 26.79 -12.25 -9.97
C GLU A 373 27.62 -11.04 -9.48
N ASN A 374 26.96 -10.07 -8.82
CA ASN A 374 27.59 -8.87 -8.27
C ASN A 374 27.87 -8.99 -6.76
N GLY A 375 27.64 -10.15 -6.16
CA GLY A 375 27.81 -10.35 -4.72
C GLY A 375 26.64 -9.83 -3.87
N SER A 376 25.49 -9.53 -4.49
CA SER A 376 24.32 -8.96 -3.84
C SER A 376 23.37 -10.06 -3.35
N PHE A 377 22.90 -9.94 -2.12
CA PHE A 377 21.90 -10.83 -1.55
C PHE A 377 20.54 -10.59 -2.18
N VAL A 378 20.03 -11.51 -2.99
CA VAL A 378 18.78 -11.38 -3.74
C VAL A 378 17.71 -12.31 -3.20
N THR A 379 16.46 -11.85 -3.25
CA THR A 379 15.28 -12.60 -2.80
C THR A 379 14.60 -13.27 -3.99
N LYS A 380 14.37 -14.58 -3.90
CA LYS A 380 13.64 -15.36 -4.89
C LYS A 380 12.41 -16.00 -4.25
N HIS A 381 11.22 -15.70 -4.76
CA HIS A 381 10.00 -16.36 -4.30
C HIS A 381 9.81 -17.68 -5.04
N GLN A 382 9.53 -18.77 -4.31
CA GLN A 382 9.34 -20.09 -4.92
C GLN A 382 8.10 -20.17 -5.80
N LYS A 383 7.04 -19.45 -5.43
CA LYS A 383 5.75 -19.38 -6.15
C LYS A 383 5.15 -17.98 -6.02
N GLN A 384 4.33 -17.61 -7.00
CA GLN A 384 3.50 -16.41 -6.94
C GLN A 384 2.03 -16.83 -6.79
N PHE A 385 1.26 -16.10 -5.98
CA PHE A 385 -0.19 -16.27 -5.88
C PHE A 385 -0.94 -15.61 -7.04
N ARG A 386 -0.28 -14.74 -7.82
CA ARG A 386 -0.83 -14.05 -8.99
C ARG A 386 0.28 -13.88 -10.04
N GLU A 387 -0.08 -14.08 -11.31
CA GLU A 387 0.82 -13.96 -12.45
C GLU A 387 0.56 -12.65 -13.20
N TYR A 388 1.62 -11.94 -13.61
CA TYR A 388 1.52 -10.78 -14.47
C TYR A 388 2.13 -11.04 -15.85
N LYS A 389 1.47 -10.56 -16.90
CA LYS A 389 1.97 -10.65 -18.29
C LYS A 389 3.21 -9.79 -18.54
N GLN A 390 3.40 -8.74 -17.75
CA GLN A 390 4.50 -7.79 -17.88
C GLN A 390 4.79 -7.10 -16.54
N ARG A 391 5.96 -6.47 -16.46
CA ARG A 391 6.38 -5.70 -15.29
C ARG A 391 5.82 -4.27 -15.28
N TYR A 392 5.25 -3.87 -14.14
CA TYR A 392 4.82 -2.50 -13.88
C TYR A 392 5.72 -1.80 -12.84
N ALA A 393 5.55 -0.49 -12.71
CA ALA A 393 6.28 0.30 -11.72
C ALA A 393 5.85 -0.09 -10.29
N CYS A 394 6.81 -0.22 -9.38
CA CYS A 394 6.52 -0.50 -7.98
C CYS A 394 5.90 0.73 -7.31
N SER A 395 4.82 0.54 -6.55
CA SER A 395 4.14 1.60 -5.80
C SER A 395 4.74 1.84 -4.40
N ILE A 396 5.55 0.91 -3.86
CA ILE A 396 6.11 1.00 -2.50
C ILE A 396 6.94 2.28 -2.28
N PRO A 397 7.85 2.70 -3.18
CA PRO A 397 8.67 3.90 -2.99
C PRO A 397 7.90 5.23 -3.03
N TRP A 398 6.59 5.18 -3.27
CA TRP A 398 5.68 6.32 -3.20
C TRP A 398 4.93 6.38 -1.86
N GLN A 399 5.04 5.34 -1.04
CA GLN A 399 4.21 5.16 0.15
C GLN A 399 5.01 4.90 1.42
N VAL A 400 6.19 4.28 1.33
CA VAL A 400 6.89 3.73 2.49
C VAL A 400 8.37 4.11 2.51
N LEU A 401 8.88 4.42 3.70
CA LEU A 401 10.32 4.46 3.98
C LEU A 401 10.68 3.40 5.02
N PHE A 402 11.93 2.92 4.98
CA PHE A 402 12.49 1.98 5.93
C PHE A 402 13.72 2.60 6.58
N ILE A 403 13.84 2.50 7.90
CA ILE A 403 14.91 3.09 8.69
C ILE A 403 15.62 2.00 9.47
N THR A 404 16.94 1.90 9.30
CA THR A 404 17.79 0.97 10.05
C THR A 404 18.25 1.56 11.39
N PRO A 405 18.74 0.73 12.33
CA PRO A 405 19.15 1.20 13.66
C PRO A 405 20.36 2.15 13.64
N ASP A 406 21.18 2.10 12.59
CA ASP A 406 22.30 3.00 12.35
C ASP A 406 21.94 4.24 11.51
N LEU A 407 20.63 4.45 11.29
CA LEU A 407 19.99 5.64 10.71
C LEU A 407 20.08 5.77 9.19
N LYS A 408 20.36 4.68 8.48
CA LYS A 408 20.22 4.66 7.02
C LYS A 408 18.75 4.54 6.64
N VAL A 409 18.38 5.24 5.57
CA VAL A 409 17.03 5.19 4.99
C VAL A 409 17.07 4.40 3.70
N THR A 410 16.21 3.40 3.60
CA THR A 410 15.99 2.60 2.39
C THR A 410 14.52 2.71 1.94
N PHE A 411 14.21 2.27 0.73
CA PHE A 411 12.89 2.51 0.09
C PHE A 411 11.97 1.28 0.05
N CYS A 412 12.46 0.10 0.42
CA CYS A 412 11.64 -1.10 0.50
C CYS A 412 12.30 -2.17 1.38
N CYS A 413 11.53 -3.22 1.69
CA CYS A 413 12.00 -4.39 2.43
C CYS A 413 13.22 -5.08 1.79
N ASN A 414 13.26 -5.21 0.47
CA ASN A 414 14.40 -5.80 -0.24
C ASN A 414 15.64 -4.90 -0.13
N SER A 415 15.46 -3.59 -0.23
CA SER A 415 16.53 -2.60 -0.11
C SER A 415 17.15 -2.58 1.28
N MET A 416 16.31 -2.64 2.33
CA MET A 416 16.78 -2.85 3.70
C MET A 416 17.53 -4.18 3.86
N SER A 417 17.00 -5.26 3.27
CA SER A 417 17.63 -6.57 3.33
C SER A 417 19.03 -6.55 2.70
N VAL A 418 19.13 -6.13 1.43
CA VAL A 418 20.39 -5.98 0.68
C VAL A 418 21.39 -5.10 1.41
N TYR A 419 20.95 -3.97 1.97
CA TYR A 419 21.83 -3.11 2.75
C TYR A 419 22.38 -3.84 3.99
N SER A 420 21.51 -4.51 4.75
CA SER A 420 21.90 -5.22 5.97
C SER A 420 22.76 -6.46 5.70
N THR A 421 22.58 -7.16 4.58
CA THR A 421 23.29 -8.43 4.30
C THR A 421 24.49 -8.25 3.37
N SER A 422 24.45 -7.32 2.41
CA SER A 422 25.53 -7.09 1.43
C SER A 422 26.19 -5.71 1.50
N GLY A 423 25.67 -4.77 2.30
CA GLY A 423 26.34 -3.51 2.60
C GLY A 423 26.40 -2.50 1.45
N LEU A 424 25.75 -2.79 0.32
CA LEU A 424 25.92 -2.05 -0.94
C LEU A 424 25.52 -0.57 -0.84
N CYS A 425 26.55 0.27 -0.67
CA CYS A 425 26.54 1.69 -0.98
C CYS A 425 27.05 1.86 -2.41
N GLY A 426 26.15 2.12 -3.38
CA GLY A 426 26.51 2.35 -4.79
C GLY A 426 25.66 1.59 -5.82
N GLY A 427 24.86 0.60 -5.40
CA GLY A 427 23.87 -0.10 -6.24
C GLY A 427 22.40 0.28 -5.94
N GLY A 428 22.20 1.37 -5.20
CA GLY A 428 20.88 1.87 -4.84
C GLY A 428 20.18 1.14 -3.69
N GLY A 429 20.89 0.76 -2.61
CA GLY A 429 20.26 0.18 -1.40
C GLY A 429 19.88 1.22 -0.32
N ILE A 430 20.40 2.44 -0.43
CA ILE A 430 20.22 3.52 0.55
C ILE A 430 19.86 4.78 -0.24
N ILE A 431 18.88 5.52 0.27
CA ILE A 431 18.41 6.80 -0.31
C ILE A 431 18.62 7.99 0.62
N GLY A 432 19.06 7.77 1.86
CA GLY A 432 19.34 8.83 2.81
C GLY A 432 20.05 8.36 4.08
N ASP A 433 20.55 9.33 4.85
CA ASP A 433 21.18 9.12 6.16
C ASP A 433 20.68 10.18 7.16
N LEU A 434 19.96 9.74 8.21
CA LEU A 434 19.37 10.67 9.18
C LEU A 434 20.37 11.31 10.14
N LYS A 435 21.66 10.96 10.04
CA LYS A 435 22.74 11.71 10.68
C LYS A 435 23.04 13.02 9.93
N MET A 436 22.72 13.07 8.64
CA MET A 436 23.04 14.19 7.75
C MET A 436 21.80 14.93 7.26
N GLN A 437 20.65 14.25 7.19
CA GLN A 437 19.41 14.74 6.59
C GLN A 437 18.22 14.52 7.54
N THR A 438 17.18 15.30 7.37
CA THR A 438 15.85 15.07 7.93
C THR A 438 15.09 14.04 7.08
N LEU A 439 14.02 13.45 7.62
CA LEU A 439 13.15 12.55 6.85
C LEU A 439 12.47 13.26 5.68
N GLU A 440 12.13 14.54 5.83
CA GLU A 440 11.55 15.34 4.75
C GLU A 440 12.54 15.53 3.59
N GLU A 441 13.79 15.85 3.91
CA GLU A 441 14.86 15.99 2.91
C GLU A 441 15.15 14.69 2.18
N VAL A 442 15.09 13.53 2.87
CA VAL A 442 15.24 12.23 2.21
C VAL A 442 14.04 11.93 1.31
N TRP A 443 12.82 12.21 1.78
CA TRP A 443 11.59 11.94 1.02
C TRP A 443 11.47 12.77 -0.26
N ARG A 444 11.91 14.03 -0.21
CA ARG A 444 11.93 14.94 -1.36
C ARG A 444 13.26 14.95 -2.11
N GLY A 445 14.22 14.13 -1.67
CA GLY A 445 15.58 14.14 -2.18
C GLY A 445 15.71 13.51 -3.56
N ASP A 446 16.75 13.94 -4.29
CA ASP A 446 17.04 13.51 -5.66
C ASP A 446 17.18 11.98 -5.80
N SER A 447 17.72 11.30 -4.78
CA SER A 447 17.90 9.84 -4.82
C SER A 447 16.57 9.08 -4.93
N LEU A 448 15.57 9.46 -4.13
CA LEU A 448 14.25 8.84 -4.19
C LEU A 448 13.49 9.25 -5.47
N MET A 449 13.65 10.50 -5.92
CA MET A 449 13.08 10.95 -7.18
C MET A 449 13.66 10.20 -8.39
N GLN A 450 14.98 9.94 -8.38
CA GLN A 450 15.65 9.13 -9.39
C GLN A 450 15.12 7.70 -9.41
N LEU A 451 14.96 7.07 -8.23
CA LEU A 451 14.34 5.74 -8.13
C LEU A 451 12.92 5.73 -8.73
N ARG A 452 12.08 6.70 -8.39
CA ARG A 452 10.70 6.84 -8.90
C ARG A 452 10.67 6.94 -10.42
N ARG A 453 11.59 7.72 -11.01
CA ARG A 453 11.75 7.82 -12.47
C ARG A 453 12.12 6.47 -13.09
N GLU A 454 13.13 5.79 -12.54
CA GLU A 454 13.57 4.50 -13.07
C GLU A 454 12.51 3.40 -12.97
N LEU A 455 11.67 3.44 -11.93
CA LEU A 455 10.53 2.53 -11.77
C LEU A 455 9.45 2.76 -12.84
N LEU A 456 9.12 4.03 -13.13
CA LEU A 456 8.15 4.36 -14.17
C LEU A 456 8.65 3.97 -15.58
N ASP A 457 9.96 4.04 -15.80
CA ASP A 457 10.60 3.71 -17.08
C ASP A 457 11.00 2.23 -17.21
N ASN A 458 11.06 1.48 -16.10
CA ASN A 458 11.72 0.18 -16.02
C ASN A 458 13.19 0.21 -16.49
N SER A 459 13.94 1.29 -16.20
CA SER A 459 15.30 1.49 -16.73
C SER A 459 16.43 1.05 -15.79
N PHE A 460 16.21 1.05 -14.46
CA PHE A 460 17.07 0.48 -13.41
C PHE A 460 18.59 0.74 -13.52
N GLN A 461 18.97 1.92 -14.00
CA GLN A 461 20.38 2.28 -14.20
C GLN A 461 21.14 2.40 -12.87
N HIS A 462 20.52 3.03 -11.87
CA HIS A 462 21.14 3.26 -10.56
C HIS A 462 20.63 2.27 -9.50
N PHE A 463 19.38 1.79 -9.65
CA PHE A 463 18.73 0.90 -8.70
C PHE A 463 18.60 -0.52 -9.24
N LYS A 464 19.73 -1.17 -9.55
CA LYS A 464 19.79 -2.54 -10.10
C LYS A 464 19.09 -3.58 -9.23
N ILE A 465 19.07 -3.37 -7.92
CA ILE A 465 18.29 -4.14 -6.95
C ILE A 465 16.82 -4.32 -7.38
N CYS A 466 16.25 -3.32 -8.06
CA CYS A 466 14.88 -3.40 -8.53
C CYS A 466 14.75 -4.26 -9.80
N GLU A 467 15.75 -4.36 -10.66
CA GLU A 467 15.67 -4.97 -12.00
C GLU A 467 15.17 -6.43 -12.00
N LYS A 468 15.65 -7.23 -11.05
CA LYS A 468 15.24 -8.65 -10.89
C LYS A 468 14.28 -8.87 -9.73
N CYS A 469 13.84 -7.80 -9.05
CA CYS A 469 12.91 -7.90 -7.93
C CYS A 469 11.55 -8.39 -8.41
N SER A 470 10.87 -9.21 -7.59
CA SER A 470 9.51 -9.71 -7.83
C SER A 470 8.47 -9.08 -6.90
N LEU A 471 8.88 -8.21 -5.97
CA LEU A 471 7.99 -7.54 -5.01
C LEU A 471 7.29 -6.30 -5.57
N TRP A 472 7.60 -5.88 -6.81
CA TRP A 472 7.01 -4.68 -7.41
C TRP A 472 5.50 -4.79 -7.66
N SER A 473 4.98 -6.02 -7.66
CA SER A 473 3.60 -6.37 -7.93
C SER A 473 2.68 -6.30 -6.70
N GLY A 474 3.20 -5.80 -5.56
CA GLY A 474 2.39 -5.46 -4.38
C GLY A 474 1.44 -4.28 -4.68
N GLY A 475 0.34 -4.59 -5.34
CA GLY A 475 -0.74 -3.67 -5.73
C GLY A 475 -1.96 -3.70 -4.80
N GLU A 476 -3.04 -3.00 -5.17
CA GLU A 476 -4.38 -3.26 -4.63
C GLU A 476 -4.68 -4.77 -4.64
N PRO A 477 -4.99 -5.37 -3.48
CA PRO A 477 -5.19 -6.80 -3.40
C PRO A 477 -6.53 -7.20 -4.02
N ASN A 478 -6.58 -8.38 -4.64
CA ASN A 478 -7.85 -9.00 -5.01
C ASN A 478 -8.64 -9.32 -3.75
N ILE A 479 -9.97 -9.17 -3.80
CA ILE A 479 -10.85 -9.37 -2.65
C ILE A 479 -11.87 -10.45 -2.99
N GLU A 480 -11.91 -11.50 -2.17
CA GLU A 480 -12.91 -12.56 -2.20
C GLU A 480 -13.63 -12.64 -0.85
N ILE A 481 -14.95 -12.86 -0.87
CA ILE A 481 -15.70 -13.16 0.34
C ILE A 481 -15.93 -14.66 0.42
N SER A 482 -15.56 -15.25 1.55
CA SER A 482 -15.65 -16.69 1.81
C SER A 482 -16.25 -16.96 3.19
N HIS A 483 -16.58 -18.23 3.46
CA HIS A 483 -16.99 -18.68 4.79
C HIS A 483 -16.00 -19.73 5.29
N ILE A 484 -15.33 -19.47 6.42
CA ILE A 484 -14.29 -20.33 6.99
C ILE A 484 -14.52 -20.44 8.49
N ALA A 485 -14.49 -21.65 9.03
CA ALA A 485 -14.77 -21.92 10.45
C ALA A 485 -16.10 -21.30 10.96
N GLY A 486 -17.12 -21.27 10.10
CA GLY A 486 -18.44 -20.68 10.41
C GLY A 486 -18.46 -19.14 10.43
N LEU A 487 -17.35 -18.48 10.10
CA LEU A 487 -17.23 -17.03 10.03
C LEU A 487 -17.30 -16.56 8.57
N ARG A 488 -17.85 -15.36 8.36
CA ARG A 488 -17.74 -14.66 7.08
C ARG A 488 -16.40 -13.94 7.03
N VAL A 489 -15.63 -14.19 5.98
CA VAL A 489 -14.21 -13.83 5.91
C VAL A 489 -13.91 -13.12 4.61
N LYS A 490 -13.26 -11.97 4.73
CA LYS A 490 -12.65 -11.25 3.61
C LYS A 490 -11.26 -11.82 3.37
N LYS A 491 -11.08 -12.50 2.24
CA LYS A 491 -9.79 -12.96 1.75
C LYS A 491 -9.23 -11.90 0.81
N THR A 492 -8.06 -11.34 1.14
CA THR A 492 -7.33 -10.43 0.27
C THR A 492 -6.00 -11.04 -0.13
N TYR A 493 -5.64 -10.99 -1.41
CA TYR A 493 -4.38 -11.60 -1.87
C TYR A 493 -3.63 -10.76 -2.90
N THR A 494 -2.31 -10.78 -2.78
CA THR A 494 -1.30 -10.25 -3.70
C THR A 494 -0.39 -11.39 -4.14
N ASP A 495 0.65 -11.14 -4.92
CA ASP A 495 1.57 -12.18 -5.41
C ASP A 495 2.29 -12.95 -4.29
N SER A 496 2.58 -12.29 -3.18
CA SER A 496 3.43 -12.83 -2.12
C SER A 496 2.69 -13.04 -0.80
N GLU A 497 1.44 -12.59 -0.69
CA GLU A 497 0.67 -12.64 0.56
C GLU A 497 -0.82 -12.95 0.31
N ILE A 498 -1.37 -13.80 1.18
CA ILE A 498 -2.82 -13.95 1.36
C ILE A 498 -3.16 -13.54 2.79
N ILE A 499 -4.20 -12.73 2.97
CA ILE A 499 -4.72 -12.31 4.27
C ILE A 499 -6.18 -12.74 4.36
N TYR A 500 -6.54 -13.38 5.45
CA TYR A 500 -7.91 -13.68 5.83
C TYR A 500 -8.29 -12.77 7.00
N GLU A 501 -9.30 -11.92 6.82
CA GLU A 501 -9.78 -10.98 7.82
C GLU A 501 -11.26 -11.24 8.14
N LYS A 502 -11.62 -11.20 9.43
CA LYS A 502 -13.02 -11.32 9.87
C LYS A 502 -13.80 -10.07 9.47
N GLU A 503 -14.94 -10.23 8.81
CA GLU A 503 -15.88 -9.12 8.51
C GLU A 503 -16.75 -8.74 9.72
#